data_AF-A0A8J3TFD0-F1
#
_entry.id   AF-A0A8J3TFD0-F1
#
_cell.length_a   1.000
_cell.length_b   1.000
_cell.length_c   1.000
_cell.angle_alpha   90.00
_cell.angle_beta   90.00
_cell.angle_gamma   90.00
#
_symmetry.space_group_name_H-M   'P 1'
#
loop_
_entity.id
_entity.type
_entity.pdbx_description
1 polymer ?
#
loop_
_entity_poly.entity_id
_entity_poly.type
_entity_poly.pdbx_seq_one_letter_code
_entity_poly.pdbx_strand_id
1 'polypeptide(L)'
;MADPRIETLITQYGLWRFQWREDGRWRQVDANQLDAEAAGEHTPSEDEWVVWTGAAHGVTGRAEAPEGRDEPTWWMHYGEMPAVGTVRVWKSDGTLLPVRTIGRVWVCEWYGVGQPVTIEVGDKQFHVRIPYRRHYLS
;
A
#
# COMPACT_ATOMS: atom_id res chain seq x y z
N MET A 1 24.83 10.65 -16.88
CA MET A 1 24.37 9.71 -15.83
C MET A 1 23.26 8.90 -16.45
N ALA A 2 23.19 7.59 -16.19
CA ALA A 2 22.05 6.80 -16.64
C ALA A 2 20.81 7.20 -15.86
N ASP A 3 19.63 7.14 -16.48
CA ASP A 3 18.38 7.38 -15.76
C ASP A 3 18.19 6.28 -14.70
N PRO A 4 17.78 6.66 -13.49
CA PRO A 4 17.64 5.70 -12.40
C PRO A 4 16.59 4.64 -12.75
N ARG A 5 16.89 3.38 -12.46
CA ARG A 5 15.94 2.29 -12.69
C ARG A 5 14.65 2.48 -11.87
N ILE A 6 13.51 2.32 -12.53
CA ILE A 6 12.18 2.32 -11.93
C ILE A 6 11.64 0.88 -11.88
N GLU A 7 11.13 0.49 -10.73
CA GLU A 7 10.35 -0.73 -10.52
C GLU A 7 8.89 -0.37 -10.32
N THR A 8 7.97 -1.23 -10.75
CA THR A 8 6.51 -1.06 -10.53
C THR A 8 5.92 -2.28 -9.83
N LEU A 9 5.07 -2.03 -8.83
CA LEU A 9 4.25 -3.04 -8.14
C LEU A 9 2.79 -2.65 -8.29
N ILE A 10 1.99 -3.61 -8.77
CA ILE A 10 0.54 -3.47 -8.91
C ILE A 10 -0.14 -4.38 -7.90
N THR A 11 -1.09 -3.84 -7.14
CA THR A 11 -1.85 -4.64 -6.18
C THR A 11 -2.91 -5.51 -6.87
N GLN A 12 -3.19 -6.68 -6.32
CA GLN A 12 -4.04 -7.71 -6.88
C GLN A 12 -5.51 -7.31 -6.85
N TYR A 13 -5.99 -6.70 -5.76
CA TYR A 13 -7.41 -6.42 -5.58
C TYR A 13 -7.74 -4.96 -5.86
N GLY A 14 -7.01 -4.04 -5.23
CA GLY A 14 -7.25 -2.61 -5.42
C GLY A 14 -6.69 -2.07 -6.73
N LEU A 15 -5.80 -2.81 -7.40
CA LEU A 15 -5.03 -2.36 -8.55
C LEU A 15 -4.27 -1.05 -8.26
N TRP A 16 -3.83 -0.83 -7.02
CA TRP A 16 -2.99 0.32 -6.67
C TRP A 16 -1.61 0.11 -7.28
N ARG A 17 -1.00 1.18 -7.78
CA ARG A 17 0.31 1.12 -8.45
C ARG A 17 1.30 1.91 -7.62
N PHE A 18 2.39 1.25 -7.28
CA PHE A 18 3.52 1.86 -6.59
C PHE A 18 4.73 1.76 -7.50
N GLN A 19 5.46 2.87 -7.61
CA GLN A 19 6.75 2.88 -8.29
C GLN A 19 7.86 3.18 -7.29
N TRP A 20 8.97 2.48 -7.45
CA TRP A 20 10.21 2.71 -6.71
C TRP A 20 11.31 3.07 -7.69
N ARG A 21 12.05 4.12 -7.36
CA ARG A 21 13.21 4.59 -8.10
C ARG A 21 14.46 4.29 -7.29
N GLU A 22 15.50 3.76 -7.94
CA GLU A 22 16.70 3.24 -7.25
C GLU A 22 17.45 4.28 -6.40
N ASP A 23 17.20 5.56 -6.63
CA ASP A 23 17.75 6.67 -5.86
C ASP A 23 17.01 6.96 -4.54
N GLY A 24 16.13 6.05 -4.10
CA GLY A 24 15.45 6.17 -2.82
C GLY A 24 14.18 7.02 -2.89
N ARG A 25 13.50 7.02 -4.02
CA ARG A 25 12.24 7.73 -4.21
C ARG A 25 11.13 6.78 -4.58
N TRP A 26 9.91 7.14 -4.20
CA TRP A 26 8.73 6.34 -4.52
C TRP A 26 7.53 7.22 -4.77
N ARG A 27 6.52 6.67 -5.41
CA ARG A 27 5.22 7.32 -5.56
C ARG A 27 4.11 6.31 -5.76
N GLN A 28 2.90 6.75 -5.47
CA GLN A 28 1.68 6.08 -5.90
C GLN A 28 1.22 6.70 -7.21
N VAL A 29 0.84 5.86 -8.17
CA VAL A 29 0.42 6.29 -9.51
C VAL A 29 -0.97 5.74 -9.81
N ASP A 30 -1.77 6.46 -10.59
CA ASP A 30 -3.03 5.92 -11.11
C ASP A 30 -2.83 5.12 -12.41
N ALA A 31 -3.89 4.50 -12.90
CA ALA A 31 -3.84 3.67 -14.09
C ALA A 31 -3.53 4.47 -15.36
N ASN A 32 -4.18 5.62 -15.53
CA ASN A 32 -4.08 6.43 -16.73
C ASN A 32 -2.67 7.00 -16.87
N GLN A 33 -2.09 7.43 -15.76
CA GLN A 33 -0.74 7.95 -15.73
C GLN A 33 0.29 6.85 -16.06
N LEU A 34 0.16 5.65 -15.51
CA LEU A 34 1.06 4.54 -15.84
C LEU A 34 0.96 4.13 -17.32
N ASP A 35 -0.25 4.14 -17.89
CA ASP A 35 -0.48 3.86 -19.31
C ASP A 35 0.15 4.94 -20.20
N ALA A 36 0.02 6.22 -19.82
CA ALA A 36 0.66 7.35 -20.51
C ALA A 36 2.19 7.27 -20.46
N GLU A 37 2.78 6.83 -19.34
CA GLU A 37 4.23 6.58 -19.23
C GLU A 37 4.68 5.45 -20.14
N ALA A 38 3.94 4.34 -20.18
CA ALA A 38 4.24 3.22 -21.07
C ALA A 38 4.14 3.60 -22.56
N ALA A 39 3.25 4.52 -22.90
CA ALA A 39 3.11 5.09 -24.24
C ALA A 39 4.15 6.18 -24.57
N GLY A 40 4.93 6.65 -23.58
CA GLY A 40 5.86 7.76 -23.72
C GLY A 40 5.19 9.15 -23.80
N GLU A 41 3.91 9.24 -23.46
CA GLU A 41 3.10 10.46 -23.46
C GLU A 41 3.30 11.29 -22.19
N HIS A 42 3.75 10.64 -21.12
CA HIS A 42 4.07 11.28 -19.86
C HIS A 42 5.46 10.86 -19.37
N THR A 43 6.25 11.82 -18.93
CA THR A 43 7.50 11.58 -18.19
C THR A 43 7.32 12.20 -16.80
N PRO A 44 7.49 11.43 -15.72
CA PRO A 44 7.33 11.92 -14.36
C PRO A 44 8.27 13.07 -14.04
N SER A 45 7.76 14.16 -13.47
CA SER A 45 8.60 15.23 -12.93
C SER A 45 9.08 14.92 -11.51
N GLU A 46 10.16 15.59 -11.07
CA GLU A 46 10.79 15.30 -9.76
C GLU A 46 9.88 15.55 -8.55
N ASP A 47 8.91 16.46 -8.66
CA ASP A 47 7.94 16.78 -7.61
C ASP A 47 6.87 15.70 -7.41
N GLU A 48 6.71 14.79 -8.38
CA GLU A 48 5.84 13.63 -8.25
C GLU A 48 6.44 12.52 -7.39
N TRP A 49 7.74 12.61 -7.08
CA TRP A 49 8.47 11.62 -6.33
C TRP A 49 8.59 12.00 -4.85
N VAL A 50 8.20 11.07 -3.98
CA VAL A 50 8.39 11.18 -2.54
C VAL A 50 9.75 10.61 -2.18
N VAL A 51 10.54 11.37 -1.41
CA VAL A 51 11.81 10.89 -0.86
C VAL A 51 11.53 9.88 0.25
N TRP A 52 12.11 8.70 0.16
CA TRP A 52 12.05 7.70 1.22
C TRP A 52 12.67 8.27 2.50
N THR A 53 11.88 8.28 3.57
CA THR A 53 12.26 8.84 4.86
C THR A 53 12.89 7.81 5.80
N GLY A 54 12.69 6.51 5.51
CA GLY A 54 13.07 5.42 6.41
C GLY A 54 12.17 5.30 7.64
N ALA A 55 11.15 6.13 7.76
CA ALA A 55 10.21 6.07 8.86
C ALA A 55 9.29 4.85 8.69
N ALA A 56 9.33 3.92 9.64
CA ALA A 56 8.30 2.91 9.76
C ALA A 56 6.94 3.60 9.99
N HIS A 57 6.06 3.52 9.00
CA HIS A 57 4.69 4.03 9.04
C HIS A 57 3.79 3.22 8.09
N GLY A 58 2.48 3.49 8.14
CA GLY A 58 1.52 2.89 7.22
C GLY A 58 0.29 3.75 6.98
N VAL A 59 -0.24 3.69 5.76
CA VAL A 59 -1.50 4.27 5.32
C VAL A 59 -2.48 3.13 5.03
N THR A 60 -3.78 3.38 5.24
CA THR A 60 -4.85 2.40 4.98
C THR A 60 -5.64 2.79 3.74
N GLY A 61 -5.71 1.90 2.76
CA GLY A 61 -6.63 1.95 1.62
C GLY A 61 -7.71 0.88 1.73
N ARG A 62 -8.88 1.11 1.13
CA ARG A 62 -9.97 0.14 1.07
C ARG A 62 -10.84 0.33 -0.16
N ALA A 63 -11.57 -0.72 -0.54
CA ALA A 63 -12.69 -0.58 -1.45
C ALA A 63 -13.81 0.25 -0.82
N GLU A 64 -14.62 0.90 -1.64
CA GLU A 64 -15.99 1.19 -1.23
C GLU A 64 -16.80 -0.11 -1.22
N ALA A 65 -17.76 -0.21 -0.31
CA ALA A 65 -18.69 -1.34 -0.36
C ALA A 65 -19.56 -1.18 -1.63
N PRO A 66 -19.73 -2.24 -2.44
CA PRO A 66 -20.69 -2.22 -3.54
C PRO A 66 -22.09 -1.80 -3.05
N GLU A 67 -22.89 -1.19 -3.93
CA GLU A 67 -24.28 -0.85 -3.59
C GLU A 67 -25.02 -2.09 -3.08
N GLY A 68 -25.69 -1.96 -1.93
CA GLY A 68 -26.37 -3.08 -1.26
C GLY A 68 -25.46 -4.03 -0.47
N ARG A 69 -24.18 -3.69 -0.27
CA ARG A 69 -23.29 -4.37 0.68
C ARG A 69 -22.81 -3.43 1.77
N ASP A 70 -22.62 -4.01 2.95
CA ASP A 70 -22.31 -3.26 4.17
C ASP A 70 -20.80 -3.11 4.42
N GLU A 71 -19.97 -3.87 3.71
CA GLU A 71 -18.53 -3.89 3.93
C GLU A 71 -17.71 -3.84 2.62
N PRO A 72 -16.56 -3.14 2.64
CA PRO A 72 -15.55 -3.24 1.60
C PRO A 72 -15.17 -4.69 1.33
N THR A 73 -15.00 -5.03 0.05
CA THR A 73 -14.63 -6.38 -0.36
C THR A 73 -13.13 -6.64 -0.24
N TRP A 74 -12.31 -5.58 -0.24
CA TRP A 74 -10.86 -5.67 -0.06
C TRP A 74 -10.31 -4.52 0.79
N TRP A 75 -9.16 -4.79 1.41
CA TRP A 75 -8.43 -3.88 2.29
C TRP A 75 -6.95 -3.86 1.92
N MET A 76 -6.29 -2.74 2.20
CA MET A 76 -4.87 -2.59 1.97
C MET A 76 -4.21 -1.71 3.03
N HIS A 77 -3.01 -2.09 3.44
CA HIS A 77 -2.09 -1.20 4.13
C HIS A 77 -0.78 -1.13 3.37
N TYR A 78 -0.17 0.05 3.33
CA TYR A 78 1.16 0.23 2.73
C TYR A 78 1.94 1.28 3.48
N GLY A 79 3.26 1.30 3.31
CA GLY A 79 4.09 2.36 3.86
C GLY A 79 5.57 2.10 3.62
N GLU A 80 6.41 2.89 4.29
CA GLU A 80 7.86 2.73 4.21
C GLU A 80 8.37 1.69 5.21
N MET A 81 9.45 1.02 4.82
CA MET A 81 10.26 0.21 5.72
C MET A 81 11.61 0.89 6.01
N PRO A 82 12.19 0.67 7.20
CA PRO A 82 13.54 1.11 7.51
C PRO A 82 14.59 0.39 6.64
N ALA A 83 15.83 0.88 6.67
CA ALA A 83 16.95 0.32 5.90
C ALA A 83 17.20 -1.17 6.22
N VAL A 84 16.92 -1.56 7.47
CA VAL A 84 17.05 -2.93 7.98
C VAL A 84 15.79 -3.27 8.75
N GLY A 85 15.21 -4.44 8.48
CA GLY A 85 14.02 -4.92 9.14
C GLY A 85 13.13 -5.73 8.20
N THR A 86 12.12 -6.37 8.78
CA THR A 86 11.06 -7.07 8.06
C THR A 86 9.73 -6.40 8.31
N VAL A 87 8.75 -6.70 7.45
CA VAL A 87 7.36 -6.29 7.64
C VAL A 87 6.51 -7.52 7.82
N ARG A 88 5.68 -7.52 8.87
CA ARG A 88 4.71 -8.58 9.13
C ARG A 88 3.37 -7.93 9.42
N VAL A 89 2.31 -8.48 8.83
CA VAL A 89 0.95 -8.04 9.07
C VAL A 89 0.12 -9.24 9.46
N TRP A 90 -0.68 -9.09 10.51
CA TRP A 90 -1.62 -10.12 10.92
C TRP A 90 -2.93 -9.55 11.42
N LYS A 91 -4.01 -10.29 11.20
CA LYS A 91 -5.34 -9.99 11.69
C LYS A 91 -5.43 -10.24 13.19
N SER A 92 -6.48 -9.70 13.82
CA SER A 92 -6.78 -9.93 15.24
C SER A 92 -6.98 -11.39 15.61
N ASP A 93 -7.33 -12.25 14.66
CA ASP A 93 -7.46 -13.70 14.85
C ASP A 93 -6.10 -14.45 14.76
N GLY A 94 -5.00 -13.72 14.53
CA GLY A 94 -3.66 -14.28 14.39
C GLY A 94 -3.27 -14.68 12.95
N THR A 95 -4.19 -14.58 11.98
CA THR A 95 -3.90 -14.91 10.58
C THR A 95 -2.86 -13.96 10.00
N LEU A 96 -1.74 -14.50 9.53
CA LEU A 96 -0.72 -13.77 8.79
C LEU A 96 -1.24 -13.38 7.40
N LEU A 97 -1.00 -12.13 7.00
CA LEU A 97 -1.37 -11.61 5.68
C LEU A 97 -0.15 -11.49 4.78
N PRO A 98 -0.33 -11.68 3.45
CA PRO A 98 0.77 -11.56 2.50
C PRO A 98 1.23 -10.11 2.39
N VAL A 99 2.54 -9.91 2.56
CA VAL A 99 3.21 -8.62 2.36
C VAL A 99 4.08 -8.72 1.11
N ARG A 100 3.93 -7.76 0.20
CA ARG A 100 4.82 -7.56 -0.94
C ARG A 100 5.61 -6.29 -0.75
N THR A 101 6.75 -6.20 -1.43
CA THR A 101 7.66 -5.06 -1.30
C THR A 101 8.12 -4.59 -2.66
N ILE A 102 8.41 -3.30 -2.77
CA ILE A 102 9.05 -2.67 -3.92
C ILE A 102 10.05 -1.64 -3.40
N GLY A 103 11.33 -1.89 -3.62
CA GLY A 103 12.40 -1.18 -2.93
C GLY A 103 12.18 -1.14 -1.41
N ARG A 104 11.95 0.05 -0.85
CA ARG A 104 11.67 0.27 0.59
C ARG A 104 10.22 0.63 0.90
N VAL A 105 9.31 0.30 0.01
CA VAL A 105 7.86 0.39 0.23
C VAL A 105 7.31 -1.03 0.41
N TRP A 106 6.47 -1.21 1.42
CA TRP A 106 5.74 -2.46 1.64
C TRP A 106 4.25 -2.24 1.37
N VAL A 107 3.58 -3.30 0.92
CA VAL A 107 2.14 -3.33 0.67
C VAL A 107 1.58 -4.67 1.13
N CYS A 108 0.50 -4.62 1.90
CA CYS A 108 -0.29 -5.77 2.34
C CYS A 108 -1.72 -5.56 1.86
N GLU A 109 -2.30 -6.54 1.19
CA GLU A 109 -3.70 -6.50 0.78
C GLU A 109 -4.38 -7.84 1.06
N TRP A 110 -5.69 -7.79 1.31
CA TRP A 110 -6.49 -8.99 1.47
C TRP A 110 -7.95 -8.73 1.11
N TYR A 111 -8.63 -9.80 0.76
CA TYR A 111 -10.07 -9.83 0.54
C TYR A 111 -10.81 -10.28 1.80
N GLY A 112 -11.99 -9.71 2.05
CA GLY A 112 -12.92 -10.15 3.09
C GLY A 112 -13.29 -9.07 4.10
N VAL A 113 -13.91 -9.52 5.20
CA VAL A 113 -14.42 -8.67 6.29
C VAL A 113 -13.32 -7.79 6.86
N GLY A 114 -13.67 -6.53 7.14
CA GLY A 114 -12.79 -5.58 7.79
C GLY A 114 -12.49 -6.02 9.22
N GLN A 115 -11.22 -6.28 9.51
CA GLN A 115 -10.78 -6.70 10.84
C GLN A 115 -9.56 -5.89 11.27
N PRO A 116 -9.43 -5.55 12.57
CA PRO A 116 -8.22 -4.92 13.07
C PRO A 116 -6.98 -5.74 12.72
N VAL A 117 -5.91 -5.03 12.36
CA VAL A 117 -4.62 -5.65 12.06
C VAL A 117 -3.54 -5.10 12.97
N THR A 118 -2.56 -5.94 13.22
CA THR A 118 -1.28 -5.53 13.81
C THR A 118 -0.22 -5.57 12.73
N ILE A 119 0.58 -4.52 12.66
CA ILE A 119 1.61 -4.30 11.66
C ILE A 119 2.92 -4.13 12.41
N GLU A 120 3.88 -4.99 12.14
CA GLU A 120 5.26 -4.87 12.59
C GLU A 120 6.11 -4.39 11.41
N VAL A 121 6.86 -3.31 11.60
CA VAL A 121 7.78 -2.74 10.59
C VAL A 121 9.09 -2.42 11.30
N GLY A 122 10.10 -3.25 11.09
CA GLY A 122 11.36 -3.15 11.83
C GLY A 122 11.13 -3.37 13.33
N ASP A 123 11.51 -2.40 14.15
CA ASP A 123 11.34 -2.41 15.61
C ASP A 123 10.00 -1.78 16.07
N LYS A 124 9.19 -1.27 15.15
CA LYS A 124 7.91 -0.62 15.46
C LYS A 124 6.74 -1.57 15.25
N GLN A 125 5.74 -1.40 16.10
CA GLN A 125 4.46 -2.08 16.00
C GLN A 125 3.32 -1.07 16.01
N PHE A 126 2.34 -1.28 15.12
CA PHE A 126 1.14 -0.47 14.98
C PHE A 126 -0.08 -1.35 15.11
N HIS A 127 -1.10 -0.87 15.82
CA HIS A 127 -2.42 -1.50 15.86
C HIS A 127 -3.38 -0.63 15.07
N VAL A 128 -3.80 -1.11 13.91
CA VAL A 128 -4.70 -0.37 13.04
C VAL A 128 -6.12 -0.86 13.29
N ARG A 129 -6.95 0.05 13.79
CA ARG A 129 -8.39 -0.18 13.88
C ARG A 129 -8.98 0.04 12.50
N ILE A 130 -9.53 -1.02 11.94
CA ILE A 130 -10.35 -0.91 10.74
C ILE A 130 -11.77 -0.56 11.19
N PRO A 131 -12.33 0.59 10.77
CA PRO A 131 -13.66 0.98 11.21
C PRO A 131 -14.69 -0.02 10.67
N TYR A 132 -15.24 -0.81 11.59
CA TYR A 132 -16.51 -1.51 11.40
C TYR A 132 -17.60 -0.43 11.35
N ARG A 133 -18.35 -0.29 10.25
CA ARG A 133 -19.62 0.45 10.34
C ARG A 133 -20.58 -0.45 11.10
N ARG A 134 -20.81 -0.16 12.39
CA ARG A 134 -21.94 -0.73 13.13
C ARG A 134 -23.21 -0.21 12.46
N HIS A 135 -24.05 -1.10 11.94
CA HIS A 135 -25.44 -0.75 11.66
C HIS A 135 -26.13 -0.43 12.98
N TYR A 136 -26.64 0.79 13.10
CA TYR A 136 -27.82 1.01 13.91
C TYR A 136 -28.98 0.41 13.12
N LEU A 137 -29.50 -0.72 13.58
CA LEU A 137 -30.85 -1.13 13.23
C LEU A 137 -31.77 -0.15 13.97
N SER A 138 -32.41 0.76 13.22
CA SER A 138 -33.57 1.53 13.66
C SER A 138 -34.85 0.76 13.36
#